data_AF-A0AA96DIY2-F1
#
_entry.id   AF-A0AA96DIY2-F1
#
_cell.length_a   1.000
_cell.length_b   1.000
_cell.length_c   1.000
_cell.angle_alpha   90.00
_cell.angle_beta   90.00
_cell.angle_gamma   90.00
#
_symmetry.space_group_name_H-M   'P 1'
#
loop_
_entity.id
_entity.type
_entity.pdbx_description
1 polymer ?
#
loop_
_entity_poly.entity_id
_entity_poly.type
_entity_poly.pdbx_seq_one_letter_code
_entity_poly.pdbx_strand_id
1 'polypeptide(L)'
;MELITKEYRTYNRLPHILNRNVFLKEKKFSTQEIKECLSKNDYKNLTPRGRVLVSKLFKEIEDNDDLEAIINAYNLNLKDIEDIYKSSPYCDCGFSFWDNKFNIQINQELKKAYTPLKSSEIKTPRLKKLVKNIEFLEAVCWDYDINSNDVYTILKTKKDDDFPISFDVLRKKVLKYVSIIKLQEIFTLEELQDIFSEINPNTIRNPETRDFYIRNIELHLHDPKDFTFNCFWQTPFPAKQTVTSIIRNYLGTINKQDIHTLCRKFGKDRVLKELNDEYKELFEIGFFDFKGMKIPLTGNYEDYELFKILLEIVNEFRIN
;
A
#
# COMPACT_ATOMS: atom_id res chain seq x y z
N MET A 1 49.67 -10.99 -36.37
CA MET A 1 48.28 -10.57 -36.05
C MET A 1 47.86 -11.38 -34.85
N GLU A 2 48.06 -10.85 -33.65
CA GLU A 2 47.53 -11.46 -32.43
C GLU A 2 46.01 -11.22 -32.40
N LEU A 3 45.25 -12.31 -32.43
CA LEU A 3 43.83 -12.31 -32.16
C LEU A 3 43.65 -12.06 -30.66
N ILE A 4 43.36 -10.81 -30.30
CA ILE A 4 42.92 -10.47 -28.94
C ILE A 4 41.51 -11.05 -28.78
N THR A 5 41.40 -12.21 -28.15
CA THR A 5 40.13 -12.72 -27.63
C THR A 5 39.69 -11.82 -26.49
N LYS A 6 38.65 -11.02 -26.70
CA LYS A 6 38.02 -10.19 -25.65
C LYS A 6 37.53 -11.14 -24.55
N GLU A 7 38.19 -11.14 -23.38
CA GLU A 7 37.68 -11.84 -22.19
C GLU A 7 36.34 -11.21 -21.81
N TYR A 8 35.24 -11.89 -22.14
CA TYR A 8 33.92 -11.46 -21.71
C TYR A 8 33.82 -11.56 -20.19
N ARG A 9 33.38 -10.48 -19.53
CA ARG A 9 32.97 -10.56 -18.13
C ARG A 9 31.90 -11.65 -18.01
N THR A 10 32.24 -12.74 -17.34
CA THR A 10 31.33 -13.86 -17.05
C THR A 10 30.28 -13.52 -15.98
N TYR A 11 30.45 -12.37 -15.32
CA TYR A 11 29.60 -11.94 -14.23
C TYR A 11 28.39 -11.14 -14.72
N ASN A 12 27.23 -11.79 -14.71
CA ASN A 12 25.94 -11.13 -14.89
C ASN A 12 25.49 -10.52 -13.55
N ARG A 13 25.51 -9.19 -13.44
CA ARG A 13 25.07 -8.48 -12.23
C ARG A 13 23.56 -8.34 -12.08
N LEU A 14 22.76 -8.67 -13.10
CA LEU A 14 21.31 -8.48 -13.06
C LEU A 14 20.62 -9.21 -11.89
N PRO A 15 20.96 -10.47 -11.53
CA PRO A 15 20.44 -11.10 -10.33
C PRO A 15 20.74 -10.31 -9.05
N HIS A 16 21.92 -9.70 -8.95
CA HIS A 16 22.26 -8.85 -7.81
C HIS A 16 21.44 -7.57 -7.79
N ILE A 17 21.29 -6.89 -8.93
CA ILE A 17 20.45 -5.68 -9.10
C ILE A 17 18.98 -5.98 -8.73
N LEU A 18 18.42 -7.04 -9.32
CA LEU A 18 17.02 -7.40 -9.12
C LEU A 18 16.73 -7.81 -7.67
N ASN A 19 17.64 -8.55 -7.04
CA ASN A 19 17.46 -9.04 -5.69
C ASN A 19 18.01 -8.11 -4.60
N ARG A 20 18.60 -6.96 -4.96
CA ARG A 20 18.95 -5.90 -4.00
C ARG A 20 17.67 -5.35 -3.37
N ASN A 21 17.63 -5.32 -2.04
CA ASN A 21 16.50 -4.85 -1.22
C ASN A 21 15.20 -5.67 -1.30
N VAL A 22 15.23 -6.88 -1.87
CA VAL A 22 14.12 -7.84 -1.78
C VAL A 22 14.10 -8.41 -0.35
N PHE A 23 12.99 -8.25 0.37
CA PHE A 23 12.88 -8.79 1.74
C PHE A 23 13.06 -10.32 1.73
N LEU A 24 13.63 -10.90 2.78
CA LEU A 24 13.90 -12.35 2.90
C LEU A 24 12.68 -13.27 2.64
N LYS A 25 11.46 -12.72 2.65
CA LYS A 25 10.19 -13.43 2.39
C LYS A 25 9.65 -13.28 0.96
N GLU A 26 10.22 -12.39 0.14
CA GLU A 26 9.79 -12.17 -1.24
C GLU A 26 10.50 -13.15 -2.18
N LYS A 27 9.74 -13.77 -3.08
CA LYS A 27 10.27 -14.68 -4.12
C LYS A 27 11.32 -13.93 -4.93
N LYS A 28 12.51 -14.49 -5.13
CA LYS A 28 13.54 -13.96 -6.04
C LYS A 28 13.08 -14.04 -7.50
N PHE A 29 13.62 -13.19 -8.36
CA PHE A 29 13.40 -13.33 -9.81
C PHE A 29 14.08 -14.62 -10.31
N SER A 30 13.30 -15.48 -10.95
CA SER A 30 13.82 -16.66 -11.63
C SER A 30 14.33 -16.31 -13.02
N THR A 31 15.26 -17.12 -13.55
CA THR A 31 15.77 -17.00 -14.91
C THR A 31 14.64 -17.02 -15.94
N GLN A 32 13.62 -17.86 -15.73
CA GLN A 32 12.48 -17.96 -16.63
C GLN A 32 11.63 -16.68 -16.63
N GLU A 33 11.35 -16.12 -15.45
CA GLU A 33 10.63 -14.84 -15.34
C GLU A 33 11.39 -13.69 -16.02
N ILE A 34 12.72 -13.67 -15.92
CA ILE A 34 13.54 -12.65 -16.58
C ILE A 34 13.43 -12.76 -18.11
N LYS A 35 13.54 -13.98 -18.65
CA LYS A 35 13.38 -14.23 -20.09
C LYS A 35 11.99 -13.85 -20.58
N GLU A 36 10.95 -14.36 -19.94
CA GLU A 36 9.56 -14.07 -20.32
C GLU A 36 9.23 -12.57 -20.28
N CYS A 37 9.82 -11.85 -19.33
CA CYS A 37 9.67 -10.40 -19.19
C CYS A 37 10.38 -9.66 -20.33
N LEU A 38 11.65 -9.98 -20.60
CA LEU A 38 12.49 -9.27 -21.56
C LEU A 38 12.32 -9.75 -23.01
N SER A 39 11.50 -10.78 -23.25
CA SER A 39 11.03 -11.20 -24.58
C SER A 39 9.68 -10.60 -24.96
N LYS A 40 9.11 -9.70 -24.14
CA LYS A 40 7.96 -8.88 -24.57
C LYS A 40 8.44 -7.76 -25.47
N ASN A 41 7.56 -7.24 -26.32
CA ASN A 41 7.87 -6.14 -27.25
C ASN A 41 7.17 -4.82 -26.88
N ASP A 42 6.42 -4.80 -25.78
CA ASP A 42 5.71 -3.62 -25.32
C ASP A 42 5.68 -3.59 -23.79
N TYR A 43 6.07 -2.46 -23.20
CA TYR A 43 6.05 -2.20 -21.77
C TYR A 43 4.67 -2.42 -21.14
N LYS A 44 3.59 -2.09 -21.85
CA LYS A 44 2.21 -2.25 -21.36
C LYS A 44 1.84 -3.71 -21.15
N ASN A 45 2.47 -4.62 -21.91
CA ASN A 45 2.27 -6.07 -21.81
C ASN A 45 3.03 -6.70 -20.63
N LEU A 46 3.80 -5.91 -19.88
CA LEU A 46 4.53 -6.39 -18.70
C LEU A 46 3.61 -6.49 -17.48
N THR A 47 3.79 -7.55 -16.70
CA THR A 47 3.21 -7.65 -15.36
C THR A 47 3.80 -6.54 -14.45
N PRO A 48 3.13 -6.15 -13.35
CA PRO A 48 3.69 -5.19 -12.39
C PRO A 48 5.09 -5.56 -11.91
N ARG A 49 5.35 -6.87 -11.75
CA ARG A 49 6.67 -7.41 -11.37
C ARG A 49 7.69 -7.30 -12.50
N GLY A 50 7.26 -7.48 -13.75
CA GLY A 50 8.09 -7.25 -14.94
C GLY A 50 8.45 -5.77 -15.12
N ARG A 51 7.51 -4.85 -14.86
CA ARG A 51 7.77 -3.40 -14.86
C ARG A 51 8.87 -3.02 -13.87
N VAL A 52 8.87 -3.61 -12.66
CA VAL A 52 9.95 -3.41 -11.66
C VAL A 52 11.29 -3.94 -12.17
N LEU A 53 11.31 -5.10 -12.81
CA LEU A 53 12.53 -5.68 -13.38
C LEU A 53 13.13 -4.73 -14.43
N VAL A 54 12.30 -4.29 -15.38
CA VAL A 54 12.69 -3.39 -16.47
C VAL A 54 13.14 -2.03 -15.93
N SER A 55 12.46 -1.51 -14.90
CA SER A 55 12.87 -0.28 -14.21
C SER A 55 14.29 -0.38 -13.67
N LYS A 56 14.59 -1.46 -12.93
CA LYS A 56 15.91 -1.68 -12.35
C LYS A 56 16.97 -1.89 -13.42
N LEU A 57 16.63 -2.64 -14.48
CA LEU A 57 17.52 -2.86 -15.63
C LEU A 57 17.93 -1.52 -16.25
N PHE A 58 16.97 -0.66 -16.60
CA PHE A 58 17.28 0.57 -17.30
C PHE A 58 17.97 1.61 -16.42
N LYS A 59 17.72 1.60 -15.11
CA LYS A 59 18.37 2.51 -14.16
C LYS A 59 19.81 2.15 -13.82
N GLU A 60 20.14 0.86 -13.75
CA GLU A 60 21.43 0.42 -13.19
C GLU A 60 22.44 -0.04 -14.24
N ILE A 61 22.00 -0.30 -15.48
CA ILE A 61 22.89 -0.64 -16.60
C ILE A 61 23.26 0.63 -17.36
N GLU A 62 24.56 0.93 -17.38
CA GLU A 62 25.12 2.16 -17.93
C GLU A 62 26.22 1.90 -18.99
N ASP A 63 26.54 0.63 -19.26
CA ASP A 63 27.61 0.25 -20.18
C ASP A 63 27.27 -0.99 -21.04
N ASN A 64 27.97 -1.11 -22.16
CA ASN A 64 27.73 -2.18 -23.13
C ASN A 64 28.18 -3.56 -22.63
N ASP A 65 29.22 -3.63 -21.78
CA ASP A 65 29.75 -4.91 -21.33
C ASP A 65 28.72 -5.61 -20.41
N ASP A 66 28.06 -4.86 -19.54
CA ASP A 66 26.98 -5.40 -18.69
C ASP A 66 25.73 -5.76 -19.49
N LEU A 67 25.36 -4.96 -20.49
CA LEU A 67 24.26 -5.29 -21.39
C LEU A 67 24.54 -6.59 -22.17
N GLU A 68 25.75 -6.75 -22.71
CA GLU A 68 26.18 -7.97 -23.40
C GLU A 68 26.16 -9.18 -22.47
N ALA A 69 26.66 -9.04 -21.23
CA ALA A 69 26.63 -10.12 -20.24
C ALA A 69 25.19 -10.58 -19.92
N ILE A 70 24.24 -9.64 -19.83
CA ILE A 70 22.82 -9.94 -19.59
C ILE A 70 22.19 -10.65 -20.80
N ILE A 71 22.40 -10.11 -22.00
CA ILE A 71 21.86 -10.66 -23.24
C ILE A 71 22.34 -12.11 -23.42
N ASN A 72 23.63 -12.35 -23.22
CA ASN A 72 24.22 -13.68 -23.35
C ASN A 72 23.73 -14.64 -22.27
N ALA A 73 23.66 -14.22 -21.00
CA ALA A 73 23.25 -15.07 -19.90
C ALA A 73 21.79 -15.55 -20.00
N TYR A 74 20.92 -14.73 -20.58
CA TYR A 74 19.49 -15.04 -20.71
C TYR A 74 19.06 -15.37 -22.14
N ASN A 75 19.98 -15.36 -23.12
CA ASN A 75 19.69 -15.56 -24.54
C ASN A 75 18.57 -14.63 -25.03
N LEU A 76 18.72 -13.33 -24.77
CA LEU A 76 17.73 -12.30 -25.08
C LEU A 76 17.96 -11.74 -26.47
N ASN A 77 16.90 -11.21 -27.07
CA ASN A 77 17.00 -10.41 -28.28
C ASN A 77 17.15 -8.93 -27.90
N LEU A 78 18.21 -8.29 -28.38
CA LEU A 78 18.41 -6.85 -28.17
C LEU A 78 17.22 -6.03 -28.70
N LYS A 79 16.56 -6.51 -29.76
CA LYS A 79 15.40 -5.84 -30.35
C LYS A 79 14.19 -5.79 -29.41
N ASP A 80 13.94 -6.87 -28.67
CA ASP A 80 12.83 -6.90 -27.70
C ASP A 80 13.07 -5.90 -26.57
N ILE A 81 14.33 -5.79 -26.11
CA ILE A 81 14.75 -4.81 -25.09
C ILE A 81 14.58 -3.38 -25.62
N GLU A 82 14.97 -3.13 -26.88
CA GLU A 82 14.76 -1.83 -27.55
C GLU A 82 13.27 -1.48 -27.60
N ASP A 83 12.42 -2.41 -28.00
CA ASP A 83 10.99 -2.20 -28.16
C ASP A 83 10.31 -1.96 -26.80
N ILE A 84 10.72 -2.70 -25.75
CA ILE A 84 10.32 -2.42 -24.36
C ILE A 84 10.78 -1.01 -23.96
N TYR A 85 12.03 -0.63 -24.21
CA TYR A 85 12.55 0.68 -23.82
C TYR A 85 11.73 1.80 -24.48
N LYS A 86 11.53 1.72 -25.80
CA LYS A 86 10.77 2.70 -26.61
C LYS A 86 9.31 2.84 -26.22
N SER A 87 8.68 1.75 -25.77
CA SER A 87 7.28 1.75 -25.31
C SER A 87 7.13 2.07 -23.82
N SER A 88 8.25 2.14 -23.08
CA SER A 88 8.25 2.40 -21.64
C SER A 88 8.29 3.90 -21.31
N PRO A 89 7.87 4.29 -20.09
CA PRO A 89 8.06 5.66 -19.62
C PRO A 89 9.54 6.07 -19.53
N TYR A 90 10.50 5.13 -19.60
CA TYR A 90 11.92 5.39 -19.44
C TYR A 90 12.59 5.97 -20.69
N CYS A 91 11.99 5.80 -21.87
CA CYS A 91 12.48 6.35 -23.14
C CYS A 91 12.71 7.87 -23.10
N ASP A 92 12.00 8.57 -22.22
CA ASP A 92 12.04 10.03 -22.09
C ASP A 92 12.64 10.49 -20.74
N CYS A 93 13.20 9.57 -19.94
CA CYS A 93 13.74 9.86 -18.60
C CYS A 93 15.21 10.31 -18.61
N GLY A 94 15.85 10.43 -19.78
CA GLY A 94 17.24 10.89 -19.90
C GLY A 94 18.29 9.85 -19.48
N PHE A 95 18.00 8.56 -19.64
CA PHE A 95 19.00 7.51 -19.47
C PHE A 95 19.94 7.49 -20.68
N SER A 96 20.93 8.38 -20.64
CA SER A 96 21.85 8.66 -21.75
C SER A 96 22.47 7.41 -22.37
N PHE A 97 22.76 6.37 -21.59
CA PHE A 97 23.23 5.09 -22.12
C PHE A 97 22.23 4.45 -23.09
N TRP A 98 20.97 4.30 -22.69
CA TRP A 98 19.94 3.64 -23.48
C TRP A 98 19.48 4.47 -24.67
N ASP A 99 19.35 5.78 -24.47
CA ASP A 99 19.02 6.73 -25.54
C ASP A 99 20.06 6.67 -26.66
N ASN A 100 21.35 6.66 -26.29
CA ASN A 100 22.46 6.49 -27.23
C ASN A 100 22.46 5.09 -27.85
N LYS A 101 22.24 4.03 -27.04
CA LYS A 101 22.26 2.63 -27.51
C LYS A 101 21.22 2.38 -28.61
N PHE A 102 20.05 3.00 -28.49
CA PHE A 102 18.92 2.79 -29.38
C PHE A 102 18.66 3.95 -30.35
N ASN A 103 19.61 4.89 -30.46
CA ASN A 103 19.54 6.05 -31.33
C ASN A 103 18.23 6.83 -31.19
N ILE A 104 17.79 7.04 -29.96
CA ILE A 104 16.54 7.76 -29.68
C ILE A 104 16.81 9.26 -29.81
N GLN A 105 16.22 9.85 -30.84
CA GLN A 105 16.18 11.31 -30.97
C GLN A 105 15.18 11.86 -29.98
N ILE A 106 15.66 12.21 -28.79
CA ILE A 106 14.85 12.95 -27.82
C ILE A 106 14.53 14.30 -28.45
N ASN A 107 13.25 14.56 -28.73
CA ASN A 107 12.80 15.92 -29.03
C ASN A 107 13.06 16.74 -27.76
N GLN A 108 14.15 17.50 -27.75
CA GLN A 108 14.59 18.34 -26.64
C GLN A 108 13.66 19.55 -26.45
N GLU A 109 12.38 19.33 -26.16
CA GLU A 109 11.85 20.01 -25.00
C GLU A 109 12.28 19.14 -23.83
N LEU A 110 13.49 19.37 -23.30
CA LEU A 110 13.89 18.87 -22.00
C LEU A 110 12.65 19.05 -21.09
N LYS A 111 11.96 17.95 -20.73
CA LYS A 111 11.23 17.92 -19.47
C LYS A 111 12.32 18.20 -18.47
N LYS A 112 12.49 19.48 -18.10
CA LYS A 112 13.34 19.89 -16.99
C LYS A 112 13.04 18.90 -15.90
N ALA A 113 14.08 18.24 -15.36
CA ALA A 113 13.93 17.38 -14.19
C ALA A 113 12.91 18.07 -13.28
N TYR A 114 11.77 17.41 -13.05
CA TYR A 114 10.64 18.07 -12.41
C TYR A 114 11.15 18.64 -11.11
N THR A 115 11.31 19.96 -11.05
CA THR A 115 11.62 20.65 -9.80
C THR A 115 10.29 20.70 -9.07
N PRO A 116 10.11 19.94 -7.97
CA PRO A 116 8.87 20.00 -7.23
C PRO A 116 8.63 21.46 -6.86
N LEU A 117 7.46 21.97 -7.26
CA LEU A 117 7.07 23.33 -6.94
C LEU A 117 6.98 23.38 -5.42
N LYS A 118 7.96 24.00 -4.78
CA LYS A 118 8.03 23.97 -3.32
C LYS A 118 6.84 24.76 -2.79
N SER A 119 6.26 24.33 -1.68
CA SER A 119 5.20 25.10 -1.01
C SER A 119 5.61 26.56 -0.77
N SER A 120 6.90 26.86 -0.60
CA SER A 120 7.46 28.22 -0.51
C SER A 120 7.19 29.10 -1.74
N GLU A 121 7.04 28.51 -2.93
CA GLU A 121 6.92 29.19 -4.23
C GLU A 121 5.44 29.46 -4.61
N ILE A 122 4.49 28.93 -3.85
CA ILE A 122 3.05 29.04 -4.12
C ILE A 122 2.45 30.24 -3.39
N LYS A 123 1.78 31.12 -4.16
CA LYS A 123 1.13 32.33 -3.61
C LYS A 123 -0.20 32.03 -2.93
N THR A 124 -0.96 31.06 -3.42
CA THR A 124 -2.31 30.77 -2.91
C THR A 124 -2.26 29.96 -1.60
N PRO A 125 -2.82 30.44 -0.48
CA PRO A 125 -2.71 29.75 0.81
C PRO A 125 -3.25 28.32 0.82
N ARG A 126 -4.38 28.06 0.13
CA ARG A 126 -4.98 26.72 0.03
C ARG A 126 -4.08 25.73 -0.72
N LEU A 127 -3.60 26.10 -1.91
CA LEU A 127 -2.67 25.28 -2.70
C LEU A 127 -1.34 25.10 -1.98
N LYS A 128 -0.82 26.15 -1.32
CA LYS A 128 0.39 26.08 -0.52
C LYS A 128 0.27 25.06 0.62
N LYS A 129 -0.86 25.03 1.32
CA LYS A 129 -1.15 24.04 2.36
C LYS A 129 -1.21 22.62 1.78
N LEU A 130 -1.94 22.43 0.69
CA LEU A 130 -2.02 21.13 0.02
C LEU A 130 -0.65 20.62 -0.44
N VAL A 131 0.13 21.47 -1.12
CA VAL A 131 1.46 21.11 -1.62
C VAL A 131 2.42 20.78 -0.48
N LYS A 132 2.39 21.55 0.60
CA LYS A 132 3.16 21.24 1.81
C LYS A 132 2.79 19.87 2.41
N ASN A 133 1.51 19.50 2.37
CA ASN A 133 1.06 18.23 2.91
C ASN A 133 1.48 17.06 1.99
N ILE A 134 1.39 17.21 0.67
CA ILE A 134 1.80 16.15 -0.27
C ILE A 134 3.33 15.99 -0.36
N GLU A 135 4.14 17.00 -0.02
CA GLU A 135 5.62 16.89 0.03
C GLU A 135 6.08 15.69 0.88
N PHE A 136 5.31 15.29 1.90
CA PHE A 136 5.62 14.08 2.69
C PHE A 136 5.59 12.77 1.89
N LEU A 137 4.92 12.75 0.72
CA LEU A 137 4.89 11.61 -0.19
C LEU A 137 6.20 11.44 -0.96
N GLU A 138 7.14 12.40 -0.93
CA GLU A 138 8.50 12.20 -1.47
C GLU A 138 9.20 10.99 -0.84
N ALA A 139 8.82 10.66 0.40
CA ALA A 139 9.26 9.48 1.12
C ALA A 139 8.89 8.14 0.46
N VAL A 140 8.20 8.11 -0.69
CA VAL A 140 7.98 6.89 -1.50
C VAL A 140 8.50 6.98 -2.94
N CYS A 141 9.10 8.11 -3.31
CA CYS A 141 9.53 8.40 -4.69
C CYS A 141 10.90 7.79 -5.06
N TRP A 142 11.86 7.74 -4.13
CA TRP A 142 13.25 7.27 -4.27
C TRP A 142 13.52 6.03 -5.16
N ASP A 143 12.59 5.06 -5.26
CA ASP A 143 12.78 3.88 -6.11
C ASP A 143 12.28 4.08 -7.57
N TYR A 144 11.54 5.15 -7.86
CA TYR A 144 10.78 5.36 -9.10
C TYR A 144 10.97 6.78 -9.62
N ASP A 145 10.91 6.98 -10.94
CA ASP A 145 10.95 8.34 -11.51
C ASP A 145 9.57 8.99 -11.40
N ILE A 146 9.16 9.27 -10.16
CA ILE A 146 7.87 9.89 -9.80
C ILE A 146 8.11 10.93 -8.71
N ASN A 147 7.25 11.94 -8.62
CA ASN A 147 7.27 12.94 -7.57
C ASN A 147 6.06 12.81 -6.62
N SER A 148 6.00 13.62 -5.56
CA SER A 148 4.91 13.63 -4.58
C SER A 148 3.54 13.90 -5.20
N ASN A 149 3.46 14.73 -6.24
CA ASN A 149 2.23 15.00 -6.97
C ASN A 149 1.78 13.80 -7.81
N ASP A 150 2.72 13.07 -8.43
CA ASP A 150 2.42 11.83 -9.14
C ASP A 150 1.87 10.78 -8.17
N VAL A 151 2.50 10.63 -7.00
CA VAL A 151 2.01 9.72 -5.94
C VAL A 151 0.59 10.08 -5.54
N TYR A 152 0.33 11.36 -5.24
CA TYR A 152 -1.01 11.85 -4.92
C TYR A 152 -2.02 11.55 -6.05
N THR A 153 -1.63 11.78 -7.31
CA THR A 153 -2.47 11.56 -8.49
C THR A 153 -2.82 10.08 -8.68
N ILE A 154 -1.84 9.19 -8.56
CA ILE A 154 -2.05 7.74 -8.66
C ILE A 154 -2.97 7.26 -7.54
N LEU A 155 -2.75 7.71 -6.29
CA LEU A 155 -3.60 7.32 -5.16
C LEU A 155 -5.05 7.76 -5.37
N LYS A 156 -5.26 8.99 -5.85
CA LYS A 156 -6.60 9.57 -5.99
C LYS A 156 -7.37 9.05 -7.20
N THR A 157 -6.69 8.78 -8.30
CA THR A 157 -7.32 8.37 -9.56
C THR A 157 -7.30 6.85 -9.78
N LYS A 158 -6.43 6.14 -9.05
CA LYS A 158 -6.12 4.71 -9.23
C LYS A 158 -5.56 4.35 -10.61
N LYS A 159 -5.21 5.35 -11.43
CA LYS A 159 -4.61 5.15 -12.75
C LYS A 159 -3.10 5.11 -12.61
N ASP A 160 -2.51 4.03 -13.07
CA ASP A 160 -1.06 3.77 -12.99
C ASP A 160 -0.42 3.46 -14.35
N ASP A 161 -1.18 3.55 -15.45
CA ASP A 161 -0.76 3.13 -16.80
C ASP A 161 0.49 3.86 -17.30
N ASP A 162 0.57 5.15 -16.97
CA ASP A 162 1.66 6.05 -17.38
C ASP A 162 2.80 6.12 -16.34
N PHE A 163 2.74 5.29 -15.28
CA PHE A 163 3.67 5.35 -14.16
C PHE A 163 4.50 4.07 -14.01
N PRO A 164 5.76 4.19 -13.53
CA PRO A 164 6.67 3.06 -13.36
C PRO A 164 6.32 2.15 -12.16
N ILE A 165 5.26 2.46 -11.42
CA ILE A 165 4.78 1.73 -10.24
C ILE A 165 3.27 1.55 -10.34
N SER A 166 2.77 0.34 -10.05
CA SER A 166 1.33 0.13 -9.99
C SER A 166 0.72 0.73 -8.71
N PHE A 167 -0.55 1.13 -8.79
CA PHE A 167 -1.36 1.61 -7.67
C PHE A 167 -1.26 0.67 -6.48
N ASP A 168 -1.35 -0.65 -6.72
CA ASP A 168 -1.31 -1.68 -5.69
C ASP A 168 0.02 -1.75 -4.93
N VAL A 169 1.14 -1.53 -5.63
CA VAL A 169 2.47 -1.50 -5.01
C VAL A 169 2.68 -0.17 -4.31
N LEU A 170 2.23 0.93 -4.92
CA LEU A 170 2.35 2.28 -4.39
C LEU A 170 1.63 2.43 -3.05
N ARG A 171 0.36 2.04 -2.97
CA ARG A 171 -0.44 2.17 -1.73
C ARG A 171 0.17 1.40 -0.55
N LYS A 172 0.76 0.22 -0.80
CA LYS A 172 1.47 -0.56 0.23
C LYS A 172 2.75 0.13 0.69
N LYS A 173 3.50 0.76 -0.23
CA LYS A 173 4.68 1.57 0.13
C LYS A 173 4.29 2.81 0.92
N VAL A 174 3.21 3.50 0.54
CA VAL A 174 2.71 4.68 1.25
C VAL A 174 2.39 4.33 2.70
N LEU A 175 1.61 3.27 2.98
CA LEU A 175 1.35 2.82 4.36
C LEU A 175 2.59 2.38 5.13
N LYS A 176 3.68 2.05 4.44
CA LYS A 176 4.93 1.61 5.07
C LYS A 176 5.82 2.78 5.49
N TYR A 177 5.87 3.84 4.68
CA TYR A 177 6.83 4.93 4.85
C TYR A 177 6.19 6.25 5.33
N VAL A 178 4.88 6.40 5.17
CA VAL A 178 4.14 7.60 5.57
C VAL A 178 3.22 7.25 6.73
N SER A 179 3.36 7.99 7.84
CA SER A 179 2.50 7.83 9.02
C SER A 179 1.05 8.18 8.71
N ILE A 180 0.11 7.49 9.34
CA ILE A 180 -1.32 7.74 9.14
C ILE A 180 -1.76 9.18 9.43
N ILE A 181 -1.17 9.83 10.45
CA ILE A 181 -1.46 11.23 10.81
C ILE A 181 -1.23 12.15 9.60
N LYS A 182 -0.10 12.00 8.91
CA LYS A 182 0.21 12.77 7.69
C LYS A 182 -0.73 12.44 6.54
N LEU A 183 -1.16 11.19 6.41
CA LEU A 183 -2.13 10.80 5.37
C LEU A 183 -3.50 11.45 5.63
N GLN A 184 -3.92 11.58 6.89
CA GLN A 184 -5.14 12.29 7.28
C GLN A 184 -5.07 13.81 7.04
N GLU A 185 -3.86 14.37 6.91
CA GLU A 185 -3.69 15.77 6.48
C GLU A 185 -3.87 15.97 4.96
N ILE A 186 -3.84 14.88 4.18
CA ILE A 186 -3.91 14.88 2.71
C ILE A 186 -5.27 14.38 2.22
N PHE A 187 -5.79 13.31 2.82
CA PHE A 187 -6.98 12.57 2.37
C PHE A 187 -8.07 12.54 3.45
N THR A 188 -9.33 12.53 3.02
CA THR A 188 -10.47 12.28 3.92
C THR A 188 -10.52 10.80 4.34
N LEU A 189 -11.30 10.48 5.38
CA LEU A 189 -11.45 9.08 5.80
C LEU A 189 -12.04 8.20 4.69
N GLU A 190 -13.01 8.71 3.92
CA GLU A 190 -13.61 7.99 2.79
C GLU A 190 -12.56 7.72 1.69
N GLU A 191 -11.72 8.70 1.38
CA GLU A 191 -10.61 8.52 0.43
C GLU A 191 -9.60 7.50 0.96
N LEU A 192 -9.24 7.54 2.25
CA LEU A 192 -8.34 6.55 2.85
C LEU A 192 -8.93 5.14 2.79
N GLN A 193 -10.23 4.99 3.04
CA GLN A 193 -10.94 3.71 2.91
C GLN A 193 -10.88 3.20 1.47
N ASP A 194 -11.18 4.07 0.50
CA ASP A 194 -11.17 3.72 -0.91
C ASP A 194 -9.77 3.34 -1.42
N ILE A 195 -8.74 4.10 -1.05
CA ILE A 195 -7.35 3.88 -1.45
C ILE A 195 -6.80 2.60 -0.84
N PHE A 196 -6.96 2.42 0.47
CA PHE A 196 -6.24 1.39 1.23
C PHE A 196 -7.06 0.14 1.52
N SER A 197 -8.31 0.06 1.08
CA SER A 197 -9.16 -1.13 1.22
C SER A 197 -8.45 -2.42 0.80
N GLU A 198 -8.79 -3.52 1.49
CA GLU A 198 -8.34 -4.89 1.18
C GLU A 198 -6.84 -5.15 1.43
N ILE A 199 -6.10 -4.19 1.99
CA ILE A 199 -4.75 -4.43 2.47
C ILE A 199 -4.80 -5.30 3.73
N ASN A 200 -3.95 -6.33 3.77
CA ASN A 200 -3.80 -7.16 4.94
C ASN A 200 -3.13 -6.34 6.07
N PRO A 201 -3.82 -6.10 7.21
CA PRO A 201 -3.31 -5.27 8.30
C PRO A 201 -2.01 -5.81 8.90
N ASN A 202 -1.75 -7.13 8.80
CA ASN A 202 -0.51 -7.74 9.29
C ASN A 202 0.74 -7.30 8.50
N THR A 203 0.56 -6.71 7.32
CA THR A 203 1.67 -6.17 6.52
C THR A 203 2.07 -4.76 6.94
N ILE A 204 1.25 -4.09 7.75
CA ILE A 204 1.49 -2.74 8.28
C ILE A 204 2.38 -2.86 9.52
N ARG A 205 3.59 -2.31 9.44
CA ARG A 205 4.61 -2.44 10.50
C ARG A 205 4.43 -1.44 11.63
N ASN A 206 4.00 -0.22 11.31
CA ASN A 206 3.78 0.82 12.30
C ASN A 206 2.52 0.49 13.12
N PRO A 207 2.61 0.30 14.45
CA PRO A 207 1.47 -0.12 15.27
C PRO A 207 0.29 0.87 15.24
N GLU A 208 0.56 2.17 15.32
CA GLU A 208 -0.49 3.21 15.30
C GLU A 208 -1.25 3.23 13.97
N THR A 209 -0.54 3.12 12.85
CA THR A 209 -1.12 3.05 11.50
C THR A 209 -1.94 1.78 11.32
N ARG A 210 -1.43 0.65 11.84
CA ARG A 210 -2.14 -0.63 11.80
C ARG A 210 -3.44 -0.56 12.62
N ASP A 211 -3.36 -0.01 13.82
CA ASP A 211 -4.53 0.13 14.71
C ASP A 211 -5.58 1.06 14.11
N PHE A 212 -5.16 2.19 13.52
CA PHE A 212 -6.07 3.06 12.77
C PHE A 212 -6.72 2.34 11.60
N TYR A 213 -5.93 1.60 10.81
CA TYR A 213 -6.42 0.86 9.64
C TYR A 213 -7.46 -0.18 10.04
N ILE A 214 -7.17 -1.00 11.06
CA ILE A 214 -8.06 -2.03 11.59
C ILE A 214 -9.40 -1.43 12.04
N ARG A 215 -9.37 -0.25 12.66
CA ARG A 215 -10.56 0.41 13.19
C ARG A 215 -11.40 1.10 12.12
N ASN A 216 -10.75 1.78 11.19
CA ASN A 216 -11.41 2.76 10.33
C ASN A 216 -11.43 2.37 8.84
N ILE A 217 -10.57 1.44 8.41
CA ILE A 217 -10.41 1.07 7.00
C ILE A 217 -10.78 -0.39 6.72
N GLU A 218 -10.48 -1.31 7.64
CA GLU A 218 -10.77 -2.74 7.44
C GLU A 218 -12.27 -3.01 7.40
N LEU A 219 -12.78 -3.24 6.19
CA LEU A 219 -14.17 -3.57 5.92
C LEU A 219 -14.36 -5.09 5.90
N HIS A 220 -15.45 -5.54 6.51
CA HIS A 220 -15.94 -6.91 6.45
C HIS A 220 -17.34 -6.94 5.86
N LEU A 221 -17.65 -8.00 5.12
CA LEU A 221 -19.02 -8.24 4.65
C LEU A 221 -19.86 -8.71 5.84
N HIS A 222 -20.61 -7.79 6.44
CA HIS A 222 -21.60 -8.12 7.46
C HIS A 222 -22.83 -8.72 6.79
N ASP A 223 -23.20 -9.95 7.16
CA ASP A 223 -24.49 -10.54 6.81
C ASP A 223 -25.38 -10.56 8.07
N PRO A 224 -26.53 -9.85 8.07
CA PRO A 224 -27.48 -9.87 9.18
C PRO A 224 -27.93 -11.28 9.59
N LYS A 225 -27.92 -12.25 8.68
CA LYS A 225 -28.37 -13.63 8.95
C LYS A 225 -27.43 -14.42 9.85
N ASP A 226 -26.19 -13.96 10.01
CA ASP A 226 -25.23 -14.61 10.89
C ASP A 226 -25.50 -14.34 12.38
N PHE A 227 -26.41 -13.41 12.68
CA PHE A 227 -26.71 -12.92 14.01
C PHE A 227 -28.19 -13.08 14.36
N THR A 228 -28.49 -13.15 15.66
CA THR A 228 -29.86 -13.29 16.16
C THR A 228 -30.69 -12.02 16.02
N PHE A 229 -30.02 -10.86 15.93
CA PHE A 229 -30.64 -9.56 15.73
C PHE A 229 -29.80 -8.71 14.76
N ASN A 230 -30.43 -7.93 13.87
CA ASN A 230 -29.68 -7.04 12.99
C ASN A 230 -29.43 -5.68 13.65
N CYS A 231 -28.21 -5.47 14.16
CA CYS A 231 -27.81 -4.15 14.70
C CYS A 231 -27.76 -3.04 13.64
N PHE A 232 -27.66 -3.40 12.36
CA PHE A 232 -27.65 -2.47 11.22
C PHE A 232 -29.01 -2.49 10.51
N TRP A 233 -30.06 -2.07 11.21
CA TRP A 233 -31.45 -2.19 10.78
C TRP A 233 -31.76 -1.57 9.40
N GLN A 234 -30.98 -0.57 8.96
CA GLN A 234 -31.11 0.06 7.63
C GLN A 234 -30.57 -0.81 6.49
N THR A 235 -29.75 -1.82 6.80
CA THR A 235 -29.17 -2.76 5.84
C THR A 235 -29.63 -4.18 6.16
N PRO A 236 -30.82 -4.60 5.69
CA PRO A 236 -31.33 -5.96 5.90
C PRO A 236 -30.67 -7.01 4.98
N PHE A 237 -29.68 -6.60 4.18
CA PHE A 237 -28.93 -7.41 3.23
C PHE A 237 -27.42 -7.31 3.52
N PRO A 238 -26.59 -8.25 3.03
CA PRO A 238 -25.16 -8.21 3.24
C PRO A 238 -24.53 -6.88 2.80
N ALA A 239 -23.77 -6.24 3.69
CA ALA A 239 -23.18 -4.93 3.46
C ALA A 239 -21.77 -4.84 4.05
N LYS A 240 -20.90 -4.03 3.42
CA LYS A 240 -19.55 -3.76 3.96
C LYS A 240 -19.67 -2.84 5.18
N GLN A 241 -19.16 -3.29 6.31
CA GLN A 241 -19.08 -2.51 7.57
C GLN A 241 -17.66 -2.63 8.13
N THR A 242 -17.21 -1.64 8.91
CA THR A 242 -15.91 -1.81 9.60
C THR A 242 -16.03 -2.89 10.66
N VAL A 243 -14.97 -3.68 10.84
CA VAL A 243 -14.97 -4.76 11.84
C VAL A 243 -15.23 -4.19 13.24
N THR A 244 -14.65 -3.05 13.59
CA THR A 244 -14.88 -2.35 14.86
C THR A 244 -16.35 -1.97 15.03
N SER A 245 -17.01 -1.44 14.00
CA SER A 245 -18.45 -1.13 14.05
C SER A 245 -19.28 -2.38 14.29
N ILE A 246 -19.01 -3.48 13.58
CA ILE A 246 -19.70 -4.76 13.80
C ILE A 246 -19.52 -5.20 15.26
N ILE A 247 -18.27 -5.29 15.74
CA ILE A 247 -17.99 -5.80 17.09
C ILE A 247 -18.68 -4.95 18.16
N ARG A 248 -18.50 -3.63 18.15
CA ARG A 248 -19.05 -2.73 19.19
C ARG A 248 -20.59 -2.74 19.22
N ASN A 249 -21.23 -2.69 18.05
CA ASN A 249 -22.70 -2.73 17.99
C ASN A 249 -23.26 -4.04 18.58
N TYR A 250 -22.65 -5.19 18.26
CA TYR A 250 -23.10 -6.48 18.79
C TYR A 250 -22.71 -6.69 20.25
N LEU A 251 -21.58 -6.16 20.74
CA LEU A 251 -21.26 -6.13 22.18
C LEU A 251 -22.34 -5.38 22.96
N GLY A 252 -22.84 -4.27 22.43
CA GLY A 252 -23.93 -3.50 23.03
C GLY A 252 -25.26 -4.25 23.18
N THR A 253 -25.45 -5.38 22.49
CA THR A 253 -26.66 -6.22 22.66
C THR A 253 -26.59 -7.14 23.87
N ILE A 254 -25.38 -7.41 24.39
CA ILE A 254 -25.12 -8.35 25.49
C ILE A 254 -25.60 -9.80 25.14
N ASN A 255 -25.91 -10.07 23.87
CA ASN A 255 -26.39 -11.37 23.43
C ASN A 255 -25.20 -12.36 23.34
N LYS A 256 -25.22 -13.38 24.20
CA LYS A 256 -24.16 -14.41 24.27
C LYS A 256 -23.89 -15.09 22.92
N GLN A 257 -24.94 -15.45 22.18
CA GLN A 257 -24.79 -16.14 20.90
C GLN A 257 -24.13 -15.24 19.85
N ASP A 258 -24.55 -13.98 19.77
CA ASP A 258 -23.98 -13.02 18.82
C ASP A 258 -22.53 -12.66 19.17
N ILE A 259 -22.21 -12.49 20.45
CA ILE A 259 -20.83 -12.24 20.92
C ILE A 259 -19.93 -13.45 20.62
N HIS A 260 -20.42 -14.68 20.80
CA HIS A 260 -19.69 -15.89 20.40
C HIS A 260 -19.50 -15.98 18.88
N THR A 261 -20.48 -15.52 18.09
CA THR A 261 -20.34 -15.37 16.64
C THR A 261 -19.25 -14.36 16.28
N LEU A 262 -19.15 -13.21 16.98
CA LEU A 262 -18.03 -12.27 16.80
C LEU A 262 -16.69 -12.94 17.07
N CYS A 263 -16.57 -13.68 18.19
CA CYS A 263 -15.33 -14.37 18.56
C CYS A 263 -14.92 -15.41 17.51
N ARG A 264 -15.89 -16.15 16.94
CA ARG A 264 -15.65 -17.12 15.86
C ARG A 264 -15.16 -16.45 14.57
N LYS A 265 -15.75 -15.30 14.22
CA LYS A 265 -15.45 -14.60 12.96
C LYS A 265 -14.16 -13.78 13.00
N PHE A 266 -13.91 -13.09 14.11
CA PHE A 266 -12.84 -12.08 14.20
C PHE A 266 -11.72 -12.45 15.18
N GLY A 267 -11.89 -13.54 15.93
CA GLY A 267 -10.98 -14.00 16.97
C GLY A 267 -11.31 -13.39 18.34
N LYS A 268 -11.22 -14.22 19.39
CA LYS A 268 -11.48 -13.83 20.78
C LYS A 268 -10.63 -12.62 21.21
N ASP A 269 -9.33 -12.63 20.92
CA ASP A 269 -8.42 -11.56 21.33
C ASP A 269 -8.80 -10.21 20.71
N ARG A 270 -9.29 -10.21 19.47
CA ARG A 270 -9.73 -8.99 18.79
C ARG A 270 -11.01 -8.44 19.41
N VAL A 271 -11.99 -9.30 19.69
CA VAL A 271 -13.23 -8.90 20.38
C VAL A 271 -12.92 -8.35 21.77
N LEU A 272 -12.01 -9.00 22.51
CA LEU A 272 -11.58 -8.54 23.83
C LEU A 272 -10.86 -7.19 23.77
N LYS A 273 -10.01 -6.97 22.75
CA LYS A 273 -9.35 -5.68 22.53
C LYS A 273 -10.39 -4.58 22.31
N GLU A 274 -11.35 -4.79 21.40
CA GLU A 274 -12.39 -3.81 21.10
C GLU A 274 -13.28 -3.51 22.31
N LEU A 275 -13.64 -4.53 23.11
CA LEU A 275 -14.37 -4.33 24.37
C LEU A 275 -13.62 -3.40 25.32
N ASN A 276 -12.32 -3.63 25.52
CA ASN A 276 -11.50 -2.78 26.38
C ASN A 276 -11.35 -1.36 25.81
N ASP A 277 -11.10 -1.26 24.51
CA ASP A 277 -10.89 0.02 23.84
C ASP A 277 -12.16 0.89 23.86
N GLU A 278 -13.33 0.30 23.66
CA GLU A 278 -14.63 0.99 23.75
C GLU A 278 -14.88 1.57 25.15
N TYR A 279 -14.62 0.79 26.20
CA TYR A 279 -14.80 1.26 27.58
C TYR A 279 -13.75 2.30 27.98
N LYS A 280 -12.49 2.18 27.54
CA LYS A 280 -11.48 3.22 27.74
C LYS A 280 -11.90 4.54 27.11
N GLU A 281 -12.31 4.51 25.84
CA GLU A 281 -12.80 5.69 25.12
C GLU A 281 -14.01 6.32 25.84
N LEU A 282 -14.95 5.49 26.29
CA LEU A 282 -16.13 5.95 27.02
C LEU A 282 -15.76 6.64 28.36
N PHE A 283 -14.78 6.12 29.09
CA PHE A 283 -14.33 6.68 30.36
C PHE A 283 -13.44 7.91 30.18
N GLU A 284 -12.70 8.01 29.08
CA GLU A 284 -11.98 9.24 28.69
C GLU A 284 -12.94 10.39 28.40
N ILE A 285 -14.10 10.11 27.79
CA ILE A 285 -15.20 11.09 27.62
C ILE A 285 -15.78 11.50 28.99
N GLY A 286 -15.76 10.60 29.97
CA GLY A 286 -16.14 10.86 31.36
C GLY A 286 -17.66 10.84 31.62
N PHE A 287 -18.47 10.52 30.61
CA PHE A 287 -19.91 10.36 30.76
C PHE A 287 -20.50 9.43 29.70
N PHE A 288 -21.59 8.76 30.06
CA PHE A 288 -22.46 8.04 29.14
C PHE A 288 -23.69 8.89 28.85
N ASP A 289 -24.01 9.11 27.58
CA ASP A 289 -25.21 9.82 27.17
C ASP A 289 -26.37 8.84 26.96
N PHE A 290 -27.39 8.96 27.79
CA PHE A 290 -28.64 8.23 27.63
C PHE A 290 -29.78 9.21 27.34
N LYS A 291 -30.20 9.29 26.07
CA LYS A 291 -31.31 10.15 25.61
C LYS A 291 -31.14 11.63 26.01
N GLY A 292 -29.92 12.14 25.93
CA GLY A 292 -29.57 13.52 26.29
C GLY A 292 -29.24 13.72 27.77
N MET A 293 -29.37 12.67 28.60
CA MET A 293 -28.93 12.68 29.99
C MET A 293 -27.51 12.16 30.09
N LYS A 294 -26.58 13.02 30.52
CA LYS A 294 -25.19 12.65 30.75
C LYS A 294 -25.03 12.03 32.14
N ILE A 295 -24.84 10.73 32.18
CA ILE A 295 -24.53 9.98 33.40
C ILE A 295 -23.00 9.99 33.55
N PRO A 296 -22.45 10.59 34.63
CA PRO A 296 -21.00 10.64 34.81
C PRO A 296 -20.42 9.25 35.02
N LEU A 297 -19.25 9.02 34.44
CA LEU A 297 -18.47 7.79 34.63
C LEU A 297 -17.27 8.12 35.52
N THR A 298 -17.12 7.36 36.58
CA THR A 298 -16.05 7.54 37.57
C THR A 298 -15.41 6.21 37.92
N GLY A 299 -14.18 6.26 38.43
CA GLY A 299 -13.43 5.06 38.82
C GLY A 299 -12.83 4.31 37.64
N ASN A 300 -12.56 3.02 37.82
CA ASN A 300 -12.03 2.14 36.78
C ASN A 300 -13.19 1.48 36.01
N TYR A 301 -13.11 1.46 34.68
CA TYR A 301 -14.13 0.82 33.85
C TYR A 301 -14.24 -0.69 34.09
N GLU A 302 -13.15 -1.33 34.54
CA GLU A 302 -13.12 -2.75 34.86
C GLU A 302 -14.04 -3.12 36.03
N ASP A 303 -14.40 -2.15 36.87
CA ASP A 303 -15.28 -2.36 38.02
C ASP A 303 -16.77 -2.40 37.63
N TYR A 304 -17.12 -1.95 36.42
CA TYR A 304 -18.51 -1.81 36.00
C TYR A 304 -19.12 -3.16 35.65
N GLU A 305 -20.33 -3.40 36.16
CA GLU A 305 -21.01 -4.69 36.04
C GLU A 305 -21.22 -5.12 34.58
N LEU A 306 -21.58 -4.17 33.71
CA LEU A 306 -21.78 -4.46 32.29
C LEU A 306 -20.48 -4.92 31.61
N PHE A 307 -19.35 -4.31 31.95
CA PHE A 307 -18.04 -4.73 31.45
C PHE A 307 -17.71 -6.15 31.89
N LYS A 308 -17.94 -6.47 33.18
CA LYS A 308 -17.71 -7.81 33.74
C LYS A 308 -18.56 -8.88 33.05
N ILE A 309 -19.84 -8.60 32.81
CA ILE A 309 -20.75 -9.52 32.09
C ILE A 309 -20.24 -9.78 30.66
N LEU A 310 -19.88 -8.73 29.92
CA LEU A 310 -19.35 -8.88 28.56
C LEU A 310 -18.03 -9.65 28.54
N LEU A 311 -17.14 -9.34 29.49
CA LEU A 311 -15.87 -10.02 29.67
C LEU A 311 -16.06 -11.51 29.96
N GLU A 312 -17.01 -11.87 30.82
CA GLU A 312 -17.38 -13.25 31.12
C GLU A 312 -17.86 -13.98 29.86
N ILE A 313 -18.82 -13.42 29.13
CA ILE A 313 -19.35 -13.99 27.89
C ILE A 313 -18.22 -14.26 26.88
N VAL A 314 -17.33 -13.29 26.67
CA VAL A 314 -16.17 -13.44 25.77
C VAL A 314 -15.22 -14.52 26.28
N ASN A 315 -15.03 -14.62 27.59
CA ASN A 315 -14.12 -15.61 28.19
C ASN A 315 -14.65 -17.03 28.13
N GLU A 316 -15.96 -17.23 28.20
CA GLU A 316 -16.62 -18.52 28.02
C GLU A 316 -16.50 -19.09 26.61
N PHE A 317 -16.18 -18.27 25.61
CA PHE A 317 -16.02 -18.74 24.23
C PHE A 317 -14.89 -19.77 24.13
N ARG A 318 -15.23 -20.96 23.60
CA ARG A 318 -14.30 -22.05 23.31
C ARG A 318 -14.34 -22.37 21.81
N ILE A 319 -13.17 -22.59 21.23
CA ILE A 319 -13.06 -23.13 19.87
C ILE A 319 -13.38 -24.62 19.99
N ASN A 320 -14.54 -25.03 19.49
CA ASN A 320 -14.89 -26.44 19.30
C ASN A 320 -14.33 -26.93 17.97
#